data_AF-A0A9D4CK91-F1
#
_entry.id   AF-A0A9D4CK91-F1
#
_cell.length_a   1.000
_cell.length_b   1.000
_cell.length_c   1.000
_cell.angle_alpha   90.00
_cell.angle_beta   90.00
_cell.angle_gamma   90.00
#
_symmetry.space_group_name_H-M   'P 1'
#
loop_
_entity.id
_entity.type
_entity.pdbx_description
1 polymer ?
#
loop_
_entity_poly.entity_id
_entity_poly.type
_entity_poly.pdbx_seq_one_letter_code
_entity_poly.pdbx_strand_id
1 'polypeptide(L)' 'MVHRRAARFTTNRYRNTSSETDMLNLLQLESLEDRRTKLQLVILYKIIHELVDIPSEHYLSEAPARTRQNIHS' A
#
# COMPACT_ATOMS: atom_id res chain seq x y z
N MET A 1 -9.06 -4.78 11.91
CA MET A 1 -9.56 -5.83 12.82
C MET A 1 -10.02 -7.10 12.12
N VAL A 2 -10.65 -7.06 10.93
CA VAL A 2 -11.17 -8.26 10.24
C VAL A 2 -10.08 -9.29 9.90
N HIS A 3 -8.97 -8.88 9.32
CA HIS A 3 -7.89 -9.79 8.90
C HIS A 3 -7.27 -10.57 10.08
N ARG A 4 -7.02 -9.87 11.19
CA ARG A 4 -6.51 -10.46 12.43
C ARG A 4 -7.50 -11.47 13.04
N ARG A 5 -8.80 -11.14 13.01
CA ARG A 5 -9.86 -12.01 13.53
C ARG A 5 -10.03 -13.26 12.67
N ALA A 6 -9.92 -13.13 11.35
CA ALA A 6 -9.93 -14.26 10.42
C ALA A 6 -8.74 -15.19 10.66
N ALA A 7 -7.51 -14.65 10.74
CA ALA A 7 -6.31 -15.45 10.99
C ALA A 7 -6.37 -16.24 12.31
N ARG A 8 -6.90 -15.63 13.38
CA ARG A 8 -7.11 -16.30 14.67
C ARG A 8 -8.17 -17.40 14.60
N PHE A 9 -9.25 -17.16 13.85
CA PHE A 9 -10.31 -18.15 13.66
C PHE A 9 -9.78 -19.38 12.90
N THR A 10 -9.06 -19.18 11.81
CA THR A 10 -8.49 -20.28 11.00
C THR A 10 -7.38 -21.05 11.72
N THR A 11 -6.57 -20.38 12.54
CA THR A 11 -5.49 -21.04 13.30
C THR A 11 -5.93 -21.54 14.68
N ASN A 12 -7.18 -21.27 15.10
CA ASN A 12 -7.74 -21.57 16.41
C ASN A 12 -6.85 -21.09 17.59
N ARG A 13 -6.07 -20.02 17.39
CA ARG A 13 -5.11 -19.48 18.36
C ARG A 13 -5.61 -18.14 18.90
N TYR A 14 -6.13 -18.18 20.13
CA TYR A 14 -6.67 -17.00 20.82
C TYR A 14 -5.77 -16.46 21.94
N ARG A 15 -4.69 -17.18 22.30
CA ARG A 15 -3.75 -16.72 23.33
C ARG A 15 -2.97 -15.48 22.87
N ASN A 16 -2.80 -14.53 23.79
CA ASN A 16 -2.14 -13.23 23.55
C ASN A 16 -0.64 -13.37 23.21
N THR A 17 -0.01 -14.47 23.62
CA THR A 17 1.41 -14.79 23.33
C THR A 17 1.65 -15.33 21.93
N SER A 18 0.60 -15.60 21.15
CA SER A 18 0.75 -16.04 19.77
C SER A 18 1.00 -14.83 18.87
N SER A 19 2.16 -14.76 18.23
CA SER A 19 2.47 -13.73 17.24
C SER A 19 1.49 -13.81 16.08
N GLU A 20 0.79 -12.71 15.80
CA GLU A 20 -0.14 -12.62 14.66
C GLU A 20 0.57 -12.69 13.32
N THR A 21 1.83 -12.25 13.27
CA THR A 21 2.67 -12.37 12.08
C THR A 21 2.90 -13.83 11.72
N ASP A 22 3.13 -14.69 12.71
CA ASP A 22 3.33 -16.12 12.49
C ASP A 22 2.05 -16.80 11.98
N MET A 23 0.89 -16.38 12.48
CA MET A 23 -0.40 -16.88 12.01
C MET A 23 -0.69 -16.46 10.56
N LEU A 24 -0.35 -15.23 10.18
CA LEU A 24 -0.49 -14.76 8.80
C LEU A 24 0.48 -15.46 7.86
N ASN A 25 1.73 -15.67 8.28
CA ASN A 25 2.74 -16.42 7.53
C ASN A 25 2.31 -17.88 7.31
N LEU A 26 1.76 -18.53 8.33
CA LEU A 26 1.25 -19.91 8.24
C LEU A 26 0.11 -20.03 7.22
N LEU A 27 -0.75 -19.01 7.15
CA LEU A 27 -1.88 -18.96 6.21
C LEU A 27 -1.49 -18.42 4.83
N GLN A 28 -0.21 -18.06 4.63
CA GLN A 28 0.29 -17.38 3.42
C GLN A 28 -0.53 -16.14 3.05
N LEU A 29 -1.13 -15.48 4.05
CA LEU A 29 -1.92 -14.29 3.84
C LEU A 29 -0.99 -13.08 3.79
N GLU A 30 -1.14 -12.27 2.74
CA GLU A 30 -0.40 -11.02 2.64
C GLU A 30 -0.62 -10.13 3.86
N SER A 31 0.46 -9.50 4.30
CA SER A 31 0.42 -8.61 5.46
C SER A 31 -0.51 -7.42 5.18
N LEU A 32 -1.03 -6.81 6.25
CA LEU A 32 -1.85 -5.60 6.11
C LEU A 32 -1.06 -4.46 5.44
N GLU A 33 0.23 -4.40 5.72
CA GLU A 33 1.15 -3.40 5.17
C GLU A 33 1.29 -3.58 3.66
N ASP A 34 1.62 -4.79 3.20
CA ASP A 34 1.74 -5.09 1.76
C ASP A 34 0.45 -4.78 1.01
N ARG A 35 -0.69 -5.16 1.58
CA ARG A 35 -2.00 -4.86 1.00
C ARG A 35 -2.26 -3.35 0.92
N ARG A 36 -1.87 -2.58 1.94
CA ARG A 36 -2.00 -1.12 1.94
C ARG A 36 -1.10 -0.49 0.89
N THR A 37 0.14 -0.93 0.78
CA THR A 37 1.10 -0.46 -0.24
C THR A 37 0.57 -0.71 -1.65
N LYS A 38 0.09 -1.93 -1.94
CA LYS A 38 -0.52 -2.26 -3.23
C LYS A 38 -1.75 -1.40 -3.53
N LEU A 39 -2.63 -1.20 -2.55
CA LEU A 39 -3.81 -0.35 -2.71
C LEU A 39 -3.44 1.11 -3.01
N GLN A 40 -2.42 1.65 -2.32
CA GLN A 40 -1.91 2.99 -2.59
C GLN A 40 -1.38 3.11 -4.02
N LEU A 41 -0.60 2.13 -4.49
CA LEU A 41 -0.10 2.11 -5.87
C LEU A 41 -1.22 2.02 -6.91
N VAL A 42 -2.23 1.18 -6.66
CA VAL A 42 -3.39 1.05 -7.53
C VAL A 42 -4.20 2.36 -7.59
N ILE A 43 -4.41 3.02 -6.46
CA ILE A 43 -5.09 4.32 -6.43
C ILE A 43 -4.27 5.38 -7.15
N LEU A 44 -2.96 5.45 -6.92
CA LEU A 44 -2.07 6.37 -7.61
C LEU A 44 -2.16 6.20 -9.13
N TYR A 45 -2.06 4.95 -9.61
CA TYR A 45 -2.22 4.62 -11.02
C TYR A 45 -3.57 5.10 -11.56
N LYS A 46 -4.66 4.81 -10.84
CA LYS A 46 -6.01 5.23 -11.25
C LYS A 46 -6.17 6.75 -11.31
N ILE A 47 -5.58 7.48 -10.37
CA ILE A 47 -5.60 8.96 -10.35
C ILE A 47 -4.85 9.51 -11.57
N ILE A 48 -3.66 8.98 -11.87
CA ILE A 48 -2.84 9.43 -13.02
C ILE A 48 -3.57 9.18 -14.35
N HIS A 49 -4.29 8.07 -14.46
CA HIS A 49 -5.01 7.68 -15.67
C HIS A 49 -6.48 8.15 -15.71
N GLU A 50 -6.89 9.02 -14.78
CA GLU A 50 -8.27 9.56 -14.70
C GLU A 50 -9.35 8.46 -14.63
N LEU A 51 -9.00 7.29 -14.09
CA LEU A 51 -9.91 6.14 -13.92
C LEU A 51 -10.78 6.27 -12.65
N VAL A 52 -10.55 7.32 -11.86
CA VAL A 52 -11.29 7.68 -10.65
C VAL A 52 -11.52 9.18 -10.66
N ASP A 53 -12.68 9.60 -10.18
CA ASP A 53 -13.07 11.01 -10.05
C ASP A 53 -12.35 11.65 -8.85
N ILE A 54 -11.04 11.81 -8.99
CA ILE A 54 -10.15 12.45 -8.01
C ILE A 54 -9.27 13.43 -8.79
N PRO A 55 -9.33 14.75 -8.49
CA PRO A 55 -8.52 15.73 -9.18
C PRO A 55 -7.04 15.53 -8.87
N SER A 56 -6.28 15.01 -9.84
CA SER A 56 -4.86 14.67 -9.72
C SER A 56 -4.00 15.89 -9.35
N GLU A 57 -4.35 17.07 -9.86
CA GLU A 57 -3.69 18.36 -9.61
C GLU A 57 -3.58 18.73 -8.12
N HIS A 58 -4.51 18.26 -7.29
CA HIS A 58 -4.53 18.57 -5.85
C HIS A 58 -3.59 17.67 -5.03
N TYR A 59 -3.20 16.52 -5.58
CA TYR A 59 -2.45 15.48 -4.86
C TYR A 59 -1.07 15.21 -5.45
N LEU A 60 -0.87 15.51 -6.74
CA LEU A 60 0.37 15.27 -7.46
C LEU A 60 0.98 16.60 -7.86
N SER A 61 2.21 16.84 -7.42
CA SER A 61 3.03 17.94 -7.93
C SER A 61 3.86 17.45 -9.10
N GLU A 62 3.86 18.20 -10.20
CA GLU A 62 4.75 17.91 -11.32
C GLU A 62 6.20 17.92 -10.85
N ALA A 63 6.98 16.92 -11.29
CA ALA A 63 8.40 16.92 -11.02
C ALA A 63 9.02 18.14 -11.71
N PRO A 64 9.83 18.96 -11.01
CA PRO A 64 10.46 20.12 -11.63
C PRO A 64 11.32 19.65 -12.79
N ALA A 65 11.07 20.20 -13.98
CA ALA A 65 11.89 19.96 -15.15
C ALA A 65 13.33 20.39 -14.83
N ARG A 66 14.22 19.43 -14.61
CA ARG A 66 15.66 19.69 -14.48
C ARG A 66 16.21 20.08 -15.85
N THR A 67 16.06 21.34 -16.20
CA THR A 67 16.81 21.92 -17.32
C THR A 67 18.28 21.92 -16.91
N ARG A 68 19.06 20.96 -17.44
CA ARG A 68 20.52 21.08 -17.45
C ARG A 68 20.86 22.31 -18.30
N GLN A 69 20.92 23.49 -17.69
CA GLN A 69 21.57 24.64 -18.29
C GLN A 69 23.08 24.34 -18.32
N ASN A 70 23.53 23.73 -19.41
CA ASN A 70 24.94 23.75 -19.77
C ASN A 70 25.30 25.20 -20.12
N ILE A 71 25.68 25.97 -19.12
CA ILE A 71 26.31 27.28 -19.32
C ILE A 71 27.75 26.99 -19.76
N HIS A 72 28.01 27.14 -21.06
CA HIS A 72 29.37 27.27 -21.58
C HIS A 72 29.60 28.76 -21.89
N SER A 73 30.47 29.38 -21.12
CA SER A 73 31.06 30.71 -21.36
C SER A 73 32.52 30.54 -21.72
#